data_AF-A0A0C2VDC7-F1
#
_entry.id   AF-A0A0C2VDC7-F1
#
_cell.length_a   1.000
_cell.length_b   1.000
_cell.length_c   1.000
_cell.angle_alpha   90.00
_cell.angle_beta   90.00
_cell.angle_gamma   90.00
#
_symmetry.space_group_name_H-M   'P 1'
#
loop_
_entity.id
_entity.type
_entity.pdbx_description
1 polymer ?
#
loop_
_entity_poly.entity_id
_entity_poly.type
_entity_poly.pdbx_seq_one_letter_code
_entity_poly.pdbx_strand_id
1 'polypeptide(L)'
;MREDVKIRRNREGLDFLGYIVRPHYVLVRSRVVNNYKQKKAKYIDKYESLEGLTKEDTRQFKSVNASFVGHCKHANSYNLIQKIGVIKDDENYFRYFSHFEST
;
A
#
# COMPACT_ATOMS: atom_id res chain seq x y z
N MET A 1 6.01 4.82 35.48
CA MET A 1 5.60 4.87 34.06
C MET A 1 6.83 5.22 33.23
N ARG A 2 7.06 4.65 32.04
CA ARG A 2 8.24 5.02 31.25
C ARG A 2 8.12 6.49 30.81
N GLU A 3 9.25 7.20 30.77
CA GLU A 3 9.29 8.64 30.47
C GLU A 3 8.90 8.99 29.03
N ASP A 4 8.98 8.01 28.11
CA ASP A 4 8.63 8.15 26.70
C ASP A 4 7.12 8.02 26.41
N VAL A 5 6.31 7.69 27.42
CA VAL A 5 4.88 7.47 27.25
C VAL A 5 4.13 8.79 27.15
N LYS A 6 3.69 9.12 25.93
CA LYS A 6 2.82 10.28 25.67
C LYS A 6 1.35 9.86 25.69
N ILE A 7 0.60 10.40 26.64
CA ILE A 7 -0.87 10.25 26.67
C ILE A 7 -1.45 11.09 25.52
N ARG A 8 -2.36 10.48 24.76
CA ARG A 8 -3.04 11.08 23.62
C ARG A 8 -4.54 11.04 23.81
N ARG A 9 -5.25 11.92 23.11
CA ARG A 9 -6.72 11.86 23.09
C ARG A 9 -7.15 10.58 22.38
N ASN A 10 -8.23 9.96 22.82
CA ASN A 10 -8.77 8.75 22.19
C ASN A 10 -8.98 8.92 20.67
N ARG A 11 -9.42 10.10 20.23
CA ARG A 11 -9.63 10.46 18.82
C ARG A 11 -8.34 10.52 17.97
N GLU A 12 -7.16 10.46 18.57
CA GLU A 12 -5.89 10.43 17.84
C GLU A 12 -5.50 9.00 17.46
N GLY A 13 -6.02 8.00 18.20
CA GLY A 13 -5.70 6.59 18.02
C GLY A 13 -4.28 6.24 18.48
N LEU A 14 -4.01 4.94 18.52
CA LEU A 14 -2.70 4.38 18.86
C LEU A 14 -1.94 4.00 17.59
N ASP A 15 -0.69 4.44 17.54
CA ASP A 15 0.24 4.09 16.49
C ASP A 15 0.86 2.71 16.75
N PHE A 16 0.51 1.69 15.95
CA PHE A 16 1.00 0.32 16.16
C PHE A 16 1.27 -0.41 14.85
N LEU A 17 2.49 -0.92 14.65
CA LEU A 17 2.89 -1.76 13.48
C LEU A 17 2.49 -1.23 12.09
N GLY A 18 2.41 0.09 11.90
CA GLY A 18 1.97 0.67 10.62
C GLY A 18 0.46 0.92 10.51
N TYR A 19 -0.27 0.72 11.60
CA TYR A 19 -1.68 1.04 11.77
C TYR A 19 -1.91 2.21 12.72
N ILE A 20 -3.08 2.84 12.60
CA ILE A 20 -3.69 3.70 13.60
C ILE A 20 -4.89 2.94 14.17
N VAL A 21 -4.73 2.43 15.39
CA VAL A 21 -5.77 1.66 16.09
C VAL A 21 -6.69 2.63 16.83
N ARG A 22 -8.00 2.53 16.59
CA ARG A 22 -9.05 3.28 17.29
C ARG A 22 -10.05 2.30 17.88
N PRO A 23 -10.89 2.72 18.85
CA PRO A 23 -11.80 1.81 19.55
C PRO A 23 -12.70 0.96 18.64
N HIS A 24 -13.12 1.49 17.49
CA HIS A 24 -14.08 0.84 16.61
C HIS A 24 -13.53 0.46 15.23
N TYR A 25 -12.31 0.88 14.90
CA TYR A 25 -11.72 0.62 13.59
C TYR A 25 -10.21 0.81 13.59
N VAL A 26 -9.56 0.21 12.59
CA VAL A 26 -8.12 0.33 12.37
C VAL A 26 -7.91 1.02 11.02
N LEU A 27 -6.96 1.95 10.94
CA LEU A 27 -6.56 2.59 9.67
C LEU A 27 -5.13 2.24 9.32
N VAL A 28 -4.82 2.23 8.02
CA VAL A 28 -3.43 2.18 7.54
C VAL A 28 -2.77 3.55 7.74
N ARG A 29 -1.55 3.60 8.26
CA ARG A 29 -0.82 4.87 8.42
C ARG A 29 -0.38 5.44 7.08
N SER A 30 -0.45 6.77 6.94
CA SER A 30 -0.02 7.48 5.73
C SER A 30 1.41 7.16 5.30
N ARG A 31 2.33 6.96 6.26
CA ARG A 31 3.72 6.58 5.97
C ARG A 31 3.84 5.22 5.25
N VAL A 32 2.96 4.27 5.57
CA VAL A 32 2.94 2.94 4.92
C VAL A 32 2.40 3.09 3.50
N VAL A 33 1.33 3.87 3.33
CA VAL A 33 0.77 4.19 2.01
C VAL A 33 1.80 4.89 1.12
N ASN A 34 2.50 5.90 1.64
CA ASN A 34 3.50 6.65 0.90
C ASN A 34 4.71 5.77 0.51
N ASN A 35 5.16 4.89 1.41
CA ASN A 35 6.21 3.92 1.09
C ASN A 35 5.79 3.00 -0.06
N TYR A 36 4.56 2.48 -0.02
CA TYR A 36 4.03 1.68 -1.12
C TYR A 36 3.96 2.47 -2.44
N LYS A 37 3.44 3.71 -2.40
CA LYS A 37 3.37 4.58 -3.59
C LYS A 37 4.75 4.82 -4.21
N GLN A 38 5.76 5.10 -3.38
CA GLN A 38 7.14 5.27 -3.85
C GLN A 38 7.71 4.00 -4.47
N LYS A 39 7.44 2.82 -3.88
CA LYS A 39 7.85 1.55 -4.48
C LYS A 39 7.14 1.30 -5.81
N LYS A 40 5.83 1.52 -5.87
CA LYS A 40 5.03 1.38 -7.09
C LYS A 40 5.54 2.30 -8.20
N ALA A 41 5.80 3.58 -7.90
CA ALA A 41 6.32 4.56 -8.85
C ALA A 41 7.62 4.07 -9.50
N LYS A 42 8.58 3.55 -8.72
CA LYS A 42 9.84 2.99 -9.27
C LYS A 42 9.63 1.89 -10.31
N TYR A 43 8.62 1.05 -10.14
CA TYR A 43 8.31 0.00 -11.12
C TYR A 43 7.56 0.55 -12.34
N ILE A 44 6.78 1.61 -12.18
CA ILE A 44 6.15 2.34 -13.29
C ILE A 44 7.24 3.04 -14.12
N ASP A 45 8.12 3.82 -13.49
CA ASP A 45 9.22 4.51 -14.16
C ASP A 45 10.09 3.53 -14.96
N LYS A 46 10.38 2.36 -14.38
CA LYS A 46 11.12 1.29 -15.05
C LYS A 46 10.34 0.66 -16.21
N TYR A 47 9.04 0.46 -16.05
CA TYR A 47 8.17 -0.05 -17.12
C TYR A 47 8.09 0.89 -18.32
N GLU A 48 8.02 2.20 -18.08
CA GLU A 48 7.96 3.23 -19.12
C GLU A 48 9.33 3.50 -19.76
N SER A 49 10.41 3.05 -19.14
CA SER A 49 11.76 3.13 -19.70
C SER A 49 11.94 2.19 -20.91
N LEU A 50 12.93 2.49 -21.75
CA LEU A 50 13.29 1.64 -22.90
C LEU A 50 13.70 0.21 -22.51
N GLU A 51 14.17 0.01 -21.27
CA GLU A 51 14.54 -1.31 -20.76
C GLU A 51 13.30 -2.15 -20.38
N GLY A 52 12.18 -1.49 -20.04
CA GLY A 52 10.97 -2.14 -19.54
C GLY A 52 11.18 -2.91 -18.22
N LEU A 53 10.18 -3.72 -17.86
CA LEU A 53 10.26 -4.61 -16.70
C LEU A 53 10.72 -6.01 -17.09
N THR A 54 11.70 -6.53 -16.35
CA THR A 54 12.06 -7.94 -16.45
C THR A 54 11.02 -8.84 -15.75
N LYS A 55 11.10 -10.15 -15.99
CA LYS A 55 10.31 -11.14 -15.23
C LYS A 55 10.60 -11.09 -13.73
N GLU A 56 11.85 -10.81 -13.36
CA GLU A 56 12.27 -10.64 -11.97
C GLU A 56 11.59 -9.42 -11.34
N ASP A 57 11.65 -8.26 -12.00
CA ASP A 57 11.01 -7.03 -11.51
C ASP A 57 9.51 -7.22 -11.31
N THR A 58 8.85 -7.88 -12.27
CA THR A 58 7.42 -8.18 -12.19
C THR A 58 7.11 -9.06 -10.97
N ARG A 59 7.93 -10.08 -10.69
CA ARG A 59 7.75 -10.96 -9.53
C ARG A 59 7.96 -10.20 -8.21
N GLN A 60 8.99 -9.37 -8.14
CA GLN A 60 9.27 -8.54 -6.97
C GLN A 60 8.12 -7.57 -6.70
N PHE A 61 7.64 -6.90 -7.75
CA PHE A 61 6.55 -5.96 -7.61
C PHE A 61 5.23 -6.65 -7.21
N LYS A 62 4.92 -7.83 -7.76
CA LYS A 62 3.81 -8.69 -7.29
C LYS A 62 3.90 -8.96 -5.79
N SER A 63 5.09 -9.32 -5.29
CA SER A 63 5.32 -9.57 -3.87
C SER A 63 5.09 -8.31 -3.01
N VAL A 64 5.61 -7.15 -3.44
CA VAL A 64 5.37 -5.86 -2.77
C VAL A 64 3.88 -5.53 -2.71
N ASN A 65 3.16 -5.74 -3.82
CA ASN A 65 1.72 -5.50 -3.87
C ASN A 65 0.94 -6.44 -2.96
N ALA A 66 1.22 -7.74 -3.00
CA ALA A 66 0.56 -8.73 -2.16
C ALA A 66 0.76 -8.42 -0.67
N SER A 67 1.98 -8.06 -0.27
CA SER A 67 2.28 -7.65 1.11
C SER A 67 1.46 -6.43 1.53
N PHE A 68 1.39 -5.39 0.70
CA PHE A 68 0.64 -4.18 1.03
C PHE A 68 -0.87 -4.40 1.06
N VAL A 69 -1.42 -5.17 0.11
CA VAL A 69 -2.85 -5.55 0.12
C VAL A 69 -3.16 -6.39 1.36
N GLY A 70 -2.28 -7.32 1.73
CA GLY A 70 -2.39 -8.10 2.97
C GLY A 70 -2.44 -7.20 4.21
N HIS A 71 -1.57 -6.19 4.29
CA HIS A 71 -1.60 -5.17 5.34
C HIS A 71 -2.93 -4.41 5.36
N CYS A 72 -3.45 -4.03 4.20
CA CYS A 72 -4.72 -3.33 4.09
C CYS A 72 -5.91 -4.18 4.58
N LYS A 73 -5.91 -5.51 4.38
CA LYS A 73 -7.00 -6.40 4.82
C LYS A 73 -7.29 -6.34 6.32
N HIS A 74 -6.33 -5.95 7.15
CA HIS A 74 -6.49 -5.80 8.61
C HIS A 74 -6.94 -4.39 9.04
N ALA A 75 -7.24 -3.50 8.09
CA ALA A 75 -7.66 -2.14 8.34
C ALA A 75 -8.91 -1.80 7.52
N ASN A 76 -9.66 -0.79 7.98
CA ASN A 76 -10.75 -0.18 7.23
C ASN A 76 -10.16 0.60 6.04
N SER A 77 -9.90 -0.13 4.96
CA SER A 77 -9.10 0.33 3.83
C SER A 77 -9.71 -0.08 2.49
N TYR A 78 -11.01 -0.43 2.47
CA TYR A 78 -11.70 -0.88 1.27
C TYR A 78 -11.50 0.08 0.08
N ASN A 79 -11.77 1.37 0.27
CA ASN A 79 -11.57 2.40 -0.75
C ASN A 79 -10.10 2.52 -1.19
N LEU A 80 -9.17 2.34 -0.25
CA LEU A 80 -7.74 2.39 -0.54
C LEU A 80 -7.34 1.20 -1.43
N ILE A 81 -7.79 -0.01 -1.10
CA ILE A 81 -7.56 -1.23 -1.90
C ILE A 81 -8.16 -1.07 -3.31
N GLN A 82 -9.39 -0.57 -3.42
CA GLN A 82 -10.05 -0.33 -4.71
C GLN A 82 -9.24 0.62 -5.59
N LYS A 83 -8.70 1.69 -4.99
CA LYS A 83 -7.79 2.62 -5.68
C LYS A 83 -6.51 1.90 -6.12
N ILE A 84 -5.82 1.23 -5.21
CA ILE A 84 -4.51 0.61 -5.53
C ILE A 84 -4.62 -0.46 -6.64
N GLY A 85 -5.75 -1.15 -6.68
CA GLY A 85 -5.97 -2.34 -7.51
C GLY A 85 -5.44 -3.59 -6.83
N VAL A 86 -6.23 -4.68 -6.87
CA VAL A 86 -5.74 -6.01 -6.51
C VAL A 86 -5.29 -6.68 -7.79
N ILE A 87 -4.00 -6.99 -7.86
CA ILE A 87 -3.45 -7.83 -8.91
C ILE A 87 -4.04 -9.23 -8.76
N LYS A 88 -4.78 -9.67 -9.77
CA LYS A 88 -5.13 -11.08 -9.97
C LYS A 88 -4.03 -11.73 -10.80
N ASP A 89 -3.80 -13.03 -10.63
CA ASP A 89 -2.80 -13.81 -11.37
C ASP A 89 -3.22 -14.08 -12.82
N ASP A 90 -3.70 -13.06 -13.51
CA ASP A 90 -4.08 -13.13 -14.92
C ASP A 90 -2.98 -12.45 -15.76
N GLU A 91 -2.71 -12.99 -16.95
CA GLU A 91 -1.64 -12.55 -17.86
C GLU A 91 -1.75 -11.08 -18.32
N ASN A 92 -2.88 -10.41 -18.04
CA ASN A 92 -3.17 -9.01 -18.41
C ASN A 92 -2.93 -8.01 -17.26
N TYR A 93 -1.81 -8.16 -16.57
CA TYR A 93 -1.40 -7.35 -15.42
C TYR A 93 -1.38 -5.82 -15.66
N PHE A 94 -0.93 -5.39 -16.84
CA PHE A 94 -0.73 -3.97 -17.16
C PHE A 94 -2.01 -3.22 -17.54
N ARG A 95 -3.10 -3.90 -17.91
CA ARG A 95 -4.38 -3.24 -18.22
C ARG A 95 -5.03 -2.59 -16.99
N TYR A 96 -4.77 -3.13 -15.80
CA TYR A 96 -5.23 -2.54 -14.54
C TYR A 96 -4.38 -1.34 -14.09
N PHE A 97 -3.18 -1.19 -14.65
CA PHE A 97 -2.22 -0.16 -14.26
C PHE A 97 -2.54 1.22 -14.84
N SER A 98 -3.01 1.28 -16.10
CA SER A 98 -3.25 2.53 -16.84
C SER A 98 -4.53 3.29 -16.43
N HIS A 99 -5.47 2.64 -15.74
CA HIS A 99 -6.73 3.26 -15.31
C HIS A 99 -6.60 4.10 -14.02
N PHE A 100 -5.45 4.09 -13.37
CA PHE A 100 -5.24 4.78 -12.09
C PHE A 100 -4.74 6.22 -12.24
N GLU A 101 -4.24 6.60 -13.41
CA GLU A 101 -3.74 7.95 -13.72
C GLU A 101 -4.86 8.93 -14.13
N SER A 102 -6.12 8.46 -14.19
CA SER A 102 -7.27 9.24 -14.70
C SER A 102 -8.18 9.84 -13.60
N THR A 103 -7.83 9.76 -12.31
CA THR A 103 -8.68 10.26 -11.20
C THR A 103 -7.86 10.70 -9.98
#